data_AF-A0A958YIJ6-F1
#
_entry.id   AF-A0A958YIJ6-F1
#
_cell.length_a   1.000
_cell.length_b   1.000
_cell.length_c   1.000
_cell.angle_alpha   90.00
_cell.angle_beta   90.00
_cell.angle_gamma   90.00
#
_symmetry.space_group_name_H-M   'P 1'
#
loop_
_entity.id
_entity.type
_entity.pdbx_description
1 polymer ?
#
loop_
_entity_poly.entity_id
_entity_poly.type
_entity_poly.pdbx_seq_one_letter_code
_entity_poly.pdbx_strand_id
1 'polypeptide(L)'
;YNLWVNFPEERVKYLQQTKDIIGFSDYNVRLLWLALNLNTLEYQPDKKEVIYNELVNYTSPEFGFEIRKKAFEYLKLMNTFNVYAIQNLIEATQHHNWRFQKFAKNLLQELKEVKKYKGVMENLQLKK
;
A
#
# COMPACT_ATOMS: atom_id res chain seq x y z
N TYR A 1 0.41 6.54 -14.68
CA TYR A 1 1.81 6.82 -14.26
C TYR A 1 2.78 6.91 -15.45
N ASN A 2 2.28 7.01 -16.69
CA ASN A 2 3.12 7.01 -17.90
C ASN A 2 4.12 8.16 -17.94
N LEU A 3 3.73 9.36 -17.47
CA LEU A 3 4.64 10.50 -17.41
C LEU A 3 5.86 10.23 -16.50
N TRP A 4 5.63 9.66 -15.31
CA TRP A 4 6.69 9.32 -14.36
C TRP A 4 7.66 8.26 -14.91
N VAL A 5 7.17 7.33 -15.74
CA VAL A 5 7.98 6.28 -16.38
C VAL A 5 8.77 6.84 -17.55
N ASN A 6 8.10 7.58 -18.44
CA ASN A 6 8.68 8.01 -19.71
C ASN A 6 9.57 9.24 -19.58
N PHE A 7 9.43 10.04 -18.50
CA PHE A 7 10.23 11.24 -18.27
C PHE A 7 10.84 11.23 -16.86
N PRO A 8 11.90 10.43 -16.62
CA PRO A 8 12.53 10.31 -15.30
C PRO A 8 13.02 11.63 -14.72
N GLU A 9 13.52 12.54 -15.56
CA GLU A 9 14.02 13.86 -15.15
C GLU A 9 12.90 14.80 -14.65
N GLU A 10 11.64 14.53 -15.05
CA GLU A 10 10.48 15.35 -14.65
C GLU A 10 9.69 14.75 -13.48
N ARG A 11 10.14 13.64 -12.86
CA ARG A 11 9.39 12.97 -11.78
C ARG A 11 9.05 13.90 -10.62
N VAL A 12 10.02 14.70 -10.17
CA VAL A 12 9.84 15.69 -9.11
C VAL A 12 8.77 16.71 -9.48
N LYS A 13 8.79 17.21 -10.72
CA LYS A 13 7.81 18.17 -11.24
C LYS A 13 6.40 17.59 -11.21
N TYR A 14 6.20 16.36 -11.70
CA TYR A 14 4.89 15.73 -11.70
C TYR A 14 4.38 15.43 -10.28
N LEU A 15 5.26 14.94 -9.40
CA LEU A 15 4.90 14.71 -8.00
C LEU A 15 4.51 16.03 -7.32
N GLN A 16 5.23 17.11 -7.56
CA GLN A 16 4.89 18.42 -7.01
C GLN A 16 3.54 18.92 -7.52
N GLN A 17 3.23 18.77 -8.81
CA GLN A 17 1.98 19.22 -9.41
C GLN A 17 0.76 18.41 -8.95
N THR A 18 0.96 17.15 -8.56
CA THR A 18 -0.14 16.23 -8.22
C THR A 18 -0.27 15.93 -6.72
N LYS A 19 0.54 16.57 -5.87
CA LYS A 19 0.63 16.29 -4.43
C LYS A 19 -0.68 16.46 -3.65
N ASP A 20 -1.55 17.37 -4.09
CA ASP A 20 -2.80 17.71 -3.39
C ASP A 20 -4.04 17.07 -4.07
N ILE A 21 -3.84 16.23 -5.09
CA ILE A 21 -4.92 15.61 -5.84
C ILE A 21 -5.27 14.25 -5.24
N ILE A 22 -6.52 14.09 -4.78
CA ILE A 22 -7.02 12.83 -4.23
C ILE A 22 -7.50 11.87 -5.33
N GLY A 23 -8.25 12.39 -6.30
CA GLY A 23 -8.89 11.60 -7.34
C GLY A 23 -10.35 11.28 -7.01
N PHE A 24 -10.83 10.09 -7.40
CA PHE A 24 -12.20 9.66 -7.14
C PHE A 24 -12.38 9.13 -5.70
N SER A 25 -13.56 8.58 -5.40
CA SER A 25 -13.87 7.99 -4.10
C SER A 25 -12.98 6.82 -3.69
N ASP A 26 -12.26 6.22 -4.64
CA ASP A 26 -11.27 5.16 -4.42
C ASP A 26 -9.84 5.68 -4.18
N TYR A 27 -9.68 7.01 -4.11
CA TYR A 27 -8.43 7.72 -3.85
C TYR A 27 -7.34 7.34 -4.86
N ASN A 28 -7.76 7.05 -6.09
CA ASN A 28 -6.91 6.49 -7.12
C ASN A 28 -5.65 7.32 -7.39
N VAL A 29 -5.73 8.65 -7.36
CA VAL A 29 -4.59 9.54 -7.59
C VAL A 29 -3.72 9.63 -6.34
N ARG A 30 -4.30 9.78 -5.15
CA ARG A 30 -3.53 9.85 -3.89
C ARG A 30 -2.69 8.60 -3.67
N LEU A 31 -3.30 7.42 -3.76
CA LEU A 31 -2.58 6.16 -3.56
C LEU A 31 -1.45 5.95 -4.58
N LEU A 32 -1.69 6.34 -5.83
CA LEU A 32 -0.64 6.32 -6.85
C LEU A 32 0.49 7.31 -6.51
N TRP A 33 0.13 8.52 -6.10
CA TRP A 33 1.10 9.55 -5.71
C TRP A 33 1.99 9.08 -4.56
N LEU A 34 1.43 8.44 -3.53
CA LEU A 34 2.19 7.88 -2.41
C LEU A 34 3.19 6.83 -2.89
N ALA A 35 2.76 5.89 -3.73
CA ALA A 35 3.64 4.86 -4.28
C ALA A 35 4.77 5.46 -5.14
N LEU A 36 4.46 6.42 -6.02
CA LEU A 36 5.46 7.08 -6.86
C LEU A 36 6.43 7.92 -6.03
N ASN A 37 5.93 8.63 -5.02
CA ASN A 37 6.76 9.39 -4.10
C ASN A 37 7.74 8.45 -3.40
N LEU A 38 7.29 7.36 -2.78
CA LEU A 38 8.17 6.41 -2.08
C LEU A 38 9.25 5.79 -2.99
N ASN A 39 9.00 5.70 -4.30
CA ASN A 39 9.97 5.21 -5.29
C ASN A 39 10.81 6.32 -5.97
N THR A 40 10.71 7.57 -5.52
CA THR A 40 11.47 8.72 -6.03
C THR A 40 12.34 9.29 -4.90
N LEU A 41 13.58 8.80 -4.78
CA LEU A 41 14.46 9.03 -3.62
C LEU A 41 14.77 10.52 -3.39
N GLU A 42 14.92 11.28 -4.47
CA GLU A 42 15.25 12.69 -4.49
C GLU A 42 14.09 13.61 -4.05
N TYR A 43 12.86 13.12 -4.07
CA TYR A 43 11.68 13.92 -3.74
C TYR A 43 11.26 13.74 -2.28
N GLN A 44 11.34 14.82 -1.49
CA GLN A 44 10.94 14.84 -0.07
C GLN A 44 11.56 13.70 0.78
N PRO A 45 12.90 13.57 0.81
CA PRO A 45 13.57 12.50 1.56
C PRO A 45 13.20 12.49 3.05
N ASP A 46 13.04 13.66 3.66
CA ASP A 46 12.69 13.78 5.09
C ASP A 46 11.25 13.41 5.42
N LYS A 47 10.40 13.18 4.41
CA LYS A 47 8.97 12.87 4.59
C LYS A 47 8.62 11.41 4.30
N LYS A 48 9.59 10.58 3.91
CA LYS A 48 9.33 9.20 3.45
C LYS A 48 8.59 8.37 4.48
N GLU A 49 8.94 8.52 5.75
CA GLU A 49 8.26 7.80 6.83
C GLU A 49 6.79 8.23 6.97
N VAL A 50 6.50 9.53 6.95
CA VAL A 50 5.13 10.06 7.02
C VAL A 50 4.29 9.58 5.83
N ILE A 51 4.87 9.62 4.63
CA ILE A 51 4.23 9.18 3.37
C ILE A 51 3.97 7.67 3.39
N TYR A 52 4.93 6.89 3.90
CA TYR A 52 4.78 5.45 4.06
C TYR A 52 3.68 5.11 5.05
N ASN A 53 3.66 5.78 6.21
CA ASN A 53 2.64 5.58 7.23
C ASN A 53 1.25 5.92 6.72
N GLU A 54 1.10 6.95 5.88
CA GLU A 54 -0.16 7.25 5.22
C GLU A 54 -0.63 6.10 4.30
N LEU A 55 0.28 5.57 3.45
CA LEU A 55 -0.05 4.42 2.59
C LEU A 55 -0.47 3.19 3.40
N VAL A 56 0.23 2.93 4.50
CA VAL A 56 -0.11 1.85 5.44
C VAL A 56 -1.49 2.10 6.08
N ASN A 57 -1.81 3.34 6.47
CA ASN A 57 -3.09 3.67 7.10
C ASN A 57 -4.28 3.35 6.19
N TYR A 58 -4.14 3.55 4.87
CA TYR A 58 -5.19 3.19 3.90
C TYR A 58 -5.51 1.70 3.83
N THR A 59 -4.76 0.82 4.50
CA THR A 59 -5.11 -0.61 4.64
C THR A 59 -6.18 -0.86 5.71
N SER A 60 -6.43 0.12 6.59
CA SER A 60 -7.35 0.05 7.73
C SER A 60 -8.79 -0.28 7.32
N PRO A 61 -9.56 -1.01 8.16
CA PRO A 61 -10.99 -1.24 7.95
C PRO A 61 -11.86 0.03 7.95
N GLU A 62 -11.33 1.19 8.34
CA GLU A 62 -12.01 2.49 8.26
C GLU A 62 -12.27 2.94 6.81
N PHE A 63 -11.52 2.39 5.84
CA PHE A 63 -11.65 2.73 4.42
C PHE A 63 -12.45 1.70 3.64
N GLY A 64 -13.05 2.13 2.53
CA GLY A 64 -13.70 1.25 1.56
C GLY A 64 -12.73 0.21 0.97
N PHE A 65 -13.27 -0.95 0.57
CA PHE A 65 -12.44 -2.08 0.14
C PHE A 65 -11.59 -1.77 -1.10
N GLU A 66 -12.02 -0.85 -1.96
CA GLU A 66 -11.27 -0.40 -3.14
C GLU A 66 -9.96 0.31 -2.73
N ILE A 67 -10.04 1.23 -1.76
CA ILE A 67 -8.90 1.96 -1.20
C ILE A 67 -7.93 0.96 -0.54
N ARG A 68 -8.47 0.09 0.33
CA ARG A 68 -7.70 -0.93 1.05
C ARG A 68 -6.98 -1.86 0.09
N LYS A 69 -7.69 -2.38 -0.92
CA LYS A 69 -7.13 -3.27 -1.95
C LYS A 69 -5.95 -2.62 -2.66
N LYS A 70 -6.12 -1.37 -3.10
CA LYS A 70 -5.07 -0.65 -3.85
C LYS A 70 -3.86 -0.31 -2.96
N ALA A 71 -4.07 0.02 -1.69
CA ALA A 71 -2.99 0.18 -0.72
C ALA A 71 -2.18 -1.13 -0.55
N PHE A 72 -2.86 -2.27 -0.40
CA PHE A 72 -2.20 -3.58 -0.34
C PHE A 72 -1.42 -3.91 -1.61
N GLU A 73 -1.96 -3.61 -2.79
CA GLU A 73 -1.26 -3.81 -4.07
C GLU A 73 0.05 -3.01 -4.15
N TYR A 74 0.06 -1.76 -3.68
CA TYR A 74 1.28 -0.96 -3.67
C TYR A 74 2.30 -1.42 -2.62
N LEU A 75 1.86 -1.79 -1.41
CA LEU A 75 2.75 -2.38 -0.40
C LEU A 75 3.37 -3.69 -0.89
N LYS A 76 2.61 -4.49 -1.64
CA LYS A 76 3.09 -5.72 -2.30
C LYS A 76 4.13 -5.39 -3.34
N LEU A 77 3.84 -4.47 -4.25
CA LEU A 77 4.75 -4.06 -5.32
C LEU A 77 6.11 -3.61 -4.78
N MET A 78 6.11 -2.86 -3.67
CA MET A 78 7.33 -2.36 -3.04
C MET A 78 7.96 -3.36 -2.05
N ASN A 79 7.28 -4.46 -1.74
CA ASN A 79 7.68 -5.40 -0.70
C ASN A 79 7.92 -4.69 0.66
N THR A 80 6.98 -3.83 1.08
CA THR A 80 7.08 -2.97 2.27
C THR A 80 5.93 -3.17 3.27
N PHE A 81 5.42 -4.39 3.44
CA PHE A 81 4.46 -4.64 4.51
C PHE A 81 5.09 -4.47 5.90
N ASN A 82 4.38 -3.78 6.81
CA ASN A 82 4.68 -3.79 8.25
C ASN A 82 3.63 -4.62 9.01
N VAL A 83 3.81 -4.73 10.33
CA VAL A 83 2.93 -5.52 11.21
C VAL A 83 1.47 -5.06 11.10
N TYR A 84 1.23 -3.74 11.08
CA TYR A 84 -0.12 -3.16 11.01
C TYR A 84 -0.82 -3.50 9.69
N ALA A 85 -0.13 -3.32 8.55
CA ALA A 85 -0.67 -3.69 7.25
C ALA A 85 -0.97 -5.21 7.16
N ILE A 86 -0.14 -6.07 7.77
CA ILE A 86 -0.38 -7.51 7.81
C ILE A 86 -1.61 -7.84 8.66
N GLN A 87 -1.80 -7.18 9.81
CA GLN A 87 -2.99 -7.36 10.64
C GLN A 87 -4.26 -6.97 9.89
N ASN A 88 -4.24 -5.83 9.21
CA ASN A 88 -5.35 -5.39 8.37
C ASN A 88 -5.62 -6.36 7.21
N LEU A 89 -4.57 -6.95 6.63
CA LEU A 89 -4.72 -7.95 5.58
C LEU A 89 -5.37 -9.24 6.12
N ILE A 90 -5.00 -9.68 7.33
CA ILE A 90 -5.62 -10.84 8.00
C ILE A 90 -7.10 -10.58 8.25
N GLU A 91 -7.47 -9.41 8.76
CA GLU A 91 -8.87 -9.03 8.97
C GLU A 91 -9.64 -8.98 7.63
N ALA A 92 -9.04 -8.45 6.57
CA ALA A 92 -9.62 -8.44 5.23
C ALA A 92 -9.94 -9.84 4.68
N THR A 93 -9.29 -10.91 5.16
CA THR A 93 -9.64 -12.30 4.79
C THR A 93 -11.02 -12.75 5.26
N GLN A 94 -11.67 -11.98 6.14
CA GLN A 94 -13.02 -12.24 6.66
C GLN A 94 -14.05 -11.22 6.17
N HIS A 95 -13.66 -10.33 5.24
CA HIS A 95 -14.54 -9.27 4.76
C HIS A 95 -15.78 -9.82 4.03
N HIS A 96 -16.93 -9.13 4.17
CA HIS A 96 -18.23 -9.55 3.62
C HIS A 96 -18.25 -9.53 2.07
N ASN A 97 -17.52 -8.59 1.45
CA ASN A 97 -17.32 -8.58 -0.01
C ASN A 97 -16.39 -9.74 -0.42
N TRP A 98 -16.98 -10.78 -1.03
CA TRP A 98 -16.28 -12.02 -1.39
C TRP A 98 -15.10 -11.80 -2.36
N ARG A 99 -15.16 -10.80 -3.24
CA ARG A 99 -14.06 -10.52 -4.20
C ARG A 99 -12.85 -9.97 -3.45
N PHE A 100 -13.09 -9.04 -2.53
CA PHE A 100 -12.03 -8.48 -1.68
C PHE A 100 -11.49 -9.54 -0.71
N GLN A 101 -12.36 -10.36 -0.12
CA GLN A 101 -11.99 -11.48 0.73
C GLN A 101 -11.05 -12.46 0.00
N LYS A 102 -11.41 -12.85 -1.24
CA LYS A 102 -10.59 -13.73 -2.07
C LYS A 102 -9.23 -13.11 -2.40
N PHE A 103 -9.21 -11.82 -2.74
CA PHE A 103 -7.96 -11.08 -2.94
C PHE A 103 -7.07 -11.13 -1.70
N ALA A 104 -7.61 -10.82 -0.51
CA ALA A 104 -6.86 -10.79 0.73
C ALA A 104 -6.28 -12.16 1.09
N LYS A 105 -7.07 -13.24 0.92
CA LYS A 105 -6.62 -14.62 1.14
C LYS A 105 -5.45 -15.00 0.23
N ASN A 106 -5.56 -14.68 -1.07
CA ASN A 106 -4.49 -14.95 -2.03
C ASN A 106 -3.21 -14.19 -1.68
N LEU A 107 -3.33 -12.89 -1.42
CA LEU A 107 -2.20 -12.05 -1.05
C LEU A 107 -1.54 -12.53 0.24
N LEU A 108 -2.33 -12.90 1.26
CA LEU A 108 -1.81 -13.45 2.50
C LEU A 108 -1.01 -14.73 2.27
N GLN A 109 -1.47 -15.62 1.37
CA GLN A 109 -0.73 -16.83 1.02
C GLN A 109 0.60 -16.49 0.34
N GLU A 110 0.60 -15.56 -0.62
CA GLU A 110 1.83 -15.13 -1.29
C GLU A 110 2.86 -14.55 -0.30
N LEU A 111 2.41 -13.76 0.68
CA LEU A 111 3.30 -13.18 1.69
C LEU A 111 3.92 -14.23 2.63
N LYS A 112 3.26 -15.37 2.87
CA LYS A 112 3.82 -16.47 3.68
C LYS A 112 5.03 -17.13 3.02
N GLU A 113 5.05 -17.16 1.70
CA GLU A 113 6.17 -17.71 0.93
C GLU A 113 7.39 -16.77 0.94
N VAL A 114 7.19 -15.49 1.29
CA VAL A 114 8.26 -14.50 1.39
C VAL A 114 8.92 -14.58 2.77
N LYS A 115 10.18 -15.05 2.82
CA LYS A 115 10.98 -15.22 4.04
C LYS A 115 10.94 -13.99 4.98
N LYS A 116 10.92 -12.77 4.42
CA LYS A 116 10.84 -11.50 5.15
C LYS A 116 9.63 -11.43 6.09
N TYR A 117 8.47 -11.95 5.69
CA TYR A 117 7.23 -11.82 6.44
C TYR A 117 6.88 -13.06 7.27
N LYS A 118 7.53 -14.19 6.99
CA LYS A 118 7.27 -15.45 7.69
C LYS A 118 7.36 -15.30 9.22
N GLY A 119 8.46 -14.75 9.73
CA GLY A 119 8.63 -14.54 11.18
C GLY A 119 7.66 -13.52 11.79
N VAL A 120 7.22 -12.52 11.02
CA VAL A 120 6.20 -11.56 11.47
C VAL A 120 4.84 -12.25 11.61
N MET A 121 4.49 -13.13 10.65
CA MET A 121 3.22 -13.83 10.64
C MET A 121 3.13 -14.93 11.71
N GLU A 122 4.21 -15.66 11.96
CA GLU A 122 4.29 -16.65 13.03
C GLU A 122 4.00 -16.00 14.40
N ASN A 123 4.59 -14.83 14.66
CA ASN A 123 4.36 -14.07 15.89
C ASN A 123 2.91 -13.54 16.03
N LEU A 124 2.22 -13.29 14.92
CA LEU A 124 0.81 -12.87 14.95
C LEU A 124 -0.15 -14.04 15.21
N GLN A 125 0.22 -15.27 14.82
CA GLN A 125 -0.57 -16.47 15.09
C GLN A 125 -0.46 -16.93 16.55
N LEU A 126 0.68 -16.68 17.21
CA LEU A 126 0.91 -17.01 18.62
C LEU A 126 0.14 -16.15 19.63
N LYS A 127 -0.50 -15.06 19.18
CA LYS A 127 -1.29 -14.14 20.02
C LYS A 127 -2.81 -14.42 20.00
N LYS A 128 -3.24 -15.51 19.36
CA LYS A 128 -4.61 -16.03 19.42
C LYS A 128 -4.69 -17.20 20.40
#